data_AF-A0A7K4GLC7-F1
#
_entry.id   AF-A0A7K4GLC7-F1
#
_cell.length_a   1.000
_cell.length_b   1.000
_cell.length_c   1.000
_cell.angle_alpha   90.00
_cell.angle_beta   90.00
_cell.angle_gamma   90.00
#
_symmetry.space_group_name_H-M   'P 1'
#
loop_
_entity.id
_entity.type
_entity.pdbx_description
1 polymer ?
#
loop_
_entity_poly.entity_id
_entity_poly.type
_entity_poly.pdbx_seq_one_letter_code
_entity_poly.pdbx_strand_id
1 'polypeptide(L)'
;MILAAGDYENMLRDGLIQKLNWLEEEFNFLFSSKKRNYSQKDKALAHQIIKDITESINCSEDIQLKELLIDTLKSIKSIYPELF
;
A
#
# COMPACT_ATOMS: atom_id res chain seq x y z
N MET A 1 -16.87 -24.74 21.13
CA MET A 1 -17.06 -23.59 20.21
C MET A 1 -15.66 -23.08 19.90
N ILE A 2 -15.06 -23.56 18.80
CA ILE A 2 -13.69 -23.17 18.39
C ILE A 2 -13.87 -22.29 17.14
N LEU A 3 -14.10 -21.00 17.36
CA LEU A 3 -13.88 -19.95 16.37
C LEU A 3 -12.67 -19.21 16.93
N ALA A 4 -11.46 -19.40 16.40
CA ALA A 4 -10.32 -18.73 17.06
C ALA A 4 -9.10 -18.38 16.18
N ALA A 5 -8.67 -19.23 15.24
CA ALA A 5 -7.42 -18.95 14.51
C ALA A 5 -7.67 -18.56 13.04
N GLY A 6 -8.39 -19.41 12.29
CA GLY A 6 -8.59 -19.19 10.85
C GLY A 6 -9.39 -17.93 10.51
N ASP A 7 -10.44 -17.61 11.28
CA ASP A 7 -11.26 -16.41 11.04
C ASP A 7 -10.48 -15.11 11.34
N TYR A 8 -9.61 -15.12 12.35
CA TYR A 8 -8.80 -13.97 12.71
C TYR A 8 -7.72 -13.70 11.66
N GLU A 9 -7.03 -14.73 11.18
CA GLU A 9 -6.05 -14.60 10.10
C GLU A 9 -6.70 -14.15 8.78
N ASN A 10 -7.89 -14.68 8.46
CA ASN A 10 -8.66 -14.25 7.28
C ASN A 10 -9.09 -12.77 7.39
N MET A 11 -9.61 -12.34 8.55
CA MET A 11 -9.97 -10.93 8.77
C MET A 11 -8.77 -9.98 8.68
N LEU A 12 -7.62 -10.39 9.20
CA LEU A 12 -6.38 -9.60 9.08
C LEU A 12 -5.93 -9.49 7.63
N ARG A 13 -5.98 -10.59 6.88
CA ARG A 13 -5.67 -10.62 5.45
C ARG A 13 -6.61 -9.71 4.65
N ASP A 14 -7.92 -9.83 4.87
CA ASP A 14 -8.92 -9.01 4.17
C ASP A 14 -8.75 -7.52 4.49
N GLY A 15 -8.51 -7.17 5.75
CA GLY A 15 -8.22 -5.80 6.15
C GLY A 15 -6.95 -5.24 5.51
N LEU A 16 -5.94 -6.08 5.30
CA LEU A 16 -4.70 -5.69 4.62
C LEU A 16 -4.91 -5.48 3.12
N ILE A 17 -5.63 -6.39 2.46
CA ILE A 17 -6.00 -6.25 1.05
C ILE A 17 -6.77 -4.95 0.83
N GLN A 18 -7.72 -4.63 1.71
CA GLN A 18 -8.43 -3.36 1.65
C GLN A 18 -7.51 -2.15 1.81
N LYS A 19 -6.52 -2.20 2.72
CA LYS A 19 -5.51 -1.14 2.87
C LYS A 19 -4.64 -0.97 1.63
N LEU A 20 -4.24 -2.06 0.99
CA LEU A 20 -3.42 -2.03 -0.23
C LEU A 20 -4.23 -1.49 -1.42
N ASN A 21 -5.49 -1.88 -1.56
CA ASN A 21 -6.39 -1.31 -2.57
C ASN A 21 -6.60 0.19 -2.31
N TRP A 22 -6.85 0.58 -1.06
CA TRP A 22 -6.96 1.98 -0.67
C TRP A 22 -5.69 2.77 -1.01
N LEU A 23 -4.49 2.19 -0.86
CA LEU A 23 -3.24 2.85 -1.23
C LEU A 23 -3.19 3.20 -2.73
N GLU A 24 -3.59 2.27 -3.60
CA GLU A 24 -3.63 2.53 -5.04
C GLU A 24 -4.64 3.63 -5.39
N GLU A 25 -5.82 3.60 -4.76
CA GLU A 25 -6.86 4.62 -4.94
C GLU A 25 -6.41 5.99 -4.46
N GLU A 26 -5.76 6.07 -3.29
CA GLU A 26 -5.25 7.31 -2.70
C GLU A 26 -4.15 7.91 -3.58
N PHE A 27 -3.22 7.08 -4.08
CA PHE A 27 -2.21 7.54 -5.05
C PHE A 27 -2.86 8.09 -6.32
N ASN A 28 -3.88 7.40 -6.82
CA ASN A 28 -4.60 7.87 -7.99
C ASN A 28 -5.33 9.19 -7.72
N PHE A 29 -5.99 9.33 -6.58
CA PHE A 29 -6.65 10.58 -6.19
C PHE A 29 -5.66 11.76 -6.07
N LEU A 30 -4.53 11.55 -5.39
CA LEU A 30 -3.57 12.62 -5.09
C LEU A 30 -2.71 13.04 -6.29
N PHE A 31 -2.40 12.11 -7.20
CA PHE A 31 -1.33 12.29 -8.18
C PHE A 31 -1.77 12.15 -9.65
N SER A 32 -2.97 11.63 -9.94
CA SER A 32 -3.43 11.42 -11.33
C SER A 32 -3.53 12.70 -12.15
N SER A 33 -3.90 13.82 -11.53
CA SER A 33 -4.02 15.14 -12.17
C SER A 33 -2.68 15.83 -12.43
N LYS A 34 -1.60 15.34 -11.79
CA LYS A 34 -0.27 15.97 -11.77
C LYS A 34 0.78 15.27 -12.63
N LYS A 35 0.38 14.24 -13.39
CA LYS A 35 1.17 13.20 -14.10
C LYS A 35 2.49 13.55 -14.82
N ARG A 36 2.90 14.82 -14.89
CA ARG A 36 4.16 15.27 -15.52
C ARG A 36 4.88 16.43 -14.79
N ASN A 37 4.36 16.90 -13.66
CA ASN A 37 4.91 18.06 -12.93
C ASN A 37 4.79 17.84 -11.41
N TYR A 38 5.36 16.75 -10.93
CA TYR A 38 5.42 16.49 -9.49
C TYR A 38 6.40 17.44 -8.80
N SER A 39 5.92 18.17 -7.81
CA SER A 39 6.77 19.00 -6.97
C SER A 39 7.58 18.14 -6.00
N GLN A 40 8.63 18.73 -5.42
CA GLN A 40 9.38 18.07 -4.35
C GLN A 40 8.48 17.69 -3.15
N LYS A 41 7.42 18.48 -2.90
CA LYS A 41 6.43 18.18 -1.87
C LYS A 41 5.60 16.95 -2.22
N ASP A 42 5.23 16.77 -3.50
CA ASP A 42 4.50 15.58 -3.95
C ASP A 42 5.35 14.32 -3.78
N LYS A 43 6.64 14.38 -4.11
CA LYS A 43 7.58 13.26 -3.90
C LYS A 43 7.78 12.94 -2.42
N ALA A 44 7.85 13.96 -1.57
CA ALA A 44 7.95 13.79 -0.12
C ALA A 44 6.69 13.14 0.46
N LEU A 45 5.51 13.59 0.01
CA LEU A 45 4.23 13.01 0.42
C LEU A 45 4.10 11.56 -0.03
N ALA A 46 4.43 11.24 -1.29
CA ALA A 46 4.40 9.88 -1.81
C ALA A 46 5.31 8.94 -0.99
N HIS A 47 6.54 9.38 -0.70
CA HIS A 47 7.45 8.62 0.17
C HIS A 47 6.91 8.42 1.58
N GLN A 48 6.29 9.46 2.16
CA GLN A 48 5.72 9.38 3.50
C GLN A 48 4.56 8.38 3.55
N ILE A 49 3.62 8.43 2.61
CA ILE A 49 2.49 7.50 2.54
C ILE A 49 2.99 6.04 2.45
N ILE A 50 3.97 5.79 1.58
CA ILE A 50 4.53 4.44 1.42
C ILE A 50 5.25 3.97 2.66
N LYS A 51 6.01 4.85 3.32
CA LYS A 51 6.68 4.55 4.57
C LYS A 51 5.66 4.17 5.64
N ASP A 52 4.63 4.99 5.84
CA ASP A 52 3.61 4.77 6.88
C ASP A 52 2.85 3.46 6.65
N ILE A 53 2.49 3.14 5.39
CA ILE A 53 1.87 1.86 5.06
C ILE A 53 2.84 0.69 5.30
N THR A 54 4.09 0.80 4.83
CA THR A 54 5.07 -0.28 4.98
C THR A 54 5.33 -0.57 6.46
N GLU A 55 5.49 0.46 7.28
CA GLU A 55 5.64 0.33 8.74
C GLU A 55 4.41 -0.32 9.38
N SER A 56 3.20 0.00 8.91
CA SER A 56 1.97 -0.62 9.41
C SER A 56 1.82 -2.11 9.05
N ILE A 57 2.45 -2.56 7.95
CA ILE A 57 2.35 -3.94 7.43
C ILE A 57 3.53 -4.81 7.90
N ASN A 58 4.70 -4.20 8.19
CA ASN A 58 5.92 -4.90 8.60
C ASN A 58 5.80 -5.62 9.97
N CYS A 59 4.68 -5.43 10.67
CA CYS A 59 4.33 -6.21 11.87
C CYS A 59 3.80 -7.62 11.57
N SER A 60 3.60 -8.01 10.30
CA SER A 60 3.15 -9.36 9.93
C SER A 60 4.31 -10.27 9.49
N GLU A 61 4.37 -11.50 10.03
CA GLU A 61 5.29 -12.54 9.56
C GLU A 61 4.79 -13.26 8.29
N ASP A 62 3.58 -12.95 7.82
CA ASP A 62 2.97 -13.57 6.65
C ASP A 62 3.70 -13.15 5.36
N ILE A 63 4.37 -14.13 4.74
CA ILE A 63 5.13 -13.96 3.49
C ILE A 63 4.22 -13.54 2.34
N GLN A 64 3.00 -14.08 2.26
CA GLN A 64 2.07 -13.76 1.17
C GLN A 64 1.62 -12.30 1.25
N LEU A 65 1.49 -11.76 2.47
CA LEU A 65 1.16 -10.35 2.67
C LEU A 65 2.31 -9.43 2.25
N LYS A 66 3.56 -9.84 2.50
CA LYS A 66 4.73 -9.11 2.01
C LYS A 66 4.81 -9.11 0.48
N GLU A 67 4.49 -10.23 -0.16
CA GLU A 67 4.41 -10.33 -1.62
C GLU A 67 3.33 -9.39 -2.19
N LEU A 68 2.13 -9.37 -1.60
CA LEU A 68 1.06 -8.46 -2.00
C LEU A 68 1.45 -6.98 -1.87
N LEU A 69 2.11 -6.60 -0.76
CA LEU A 69 2.63 -5.24 -0.59
C LEU A 69 3.66 -4.91 -1.68
N ILE A 70 4.62 -5.81 -1.93
CA ILE A 70 5.64 -5.61 -2.96
C ILE A 70 5.00 -5.40 -4.33
N ASP A 71 4.00 -6.21 -4.69
CA ASP A 71 3.34 -6.10 -5.98
C ASP A 71 2.50 -4.82 -6.10
N THR A 72 1.83 -4.40 -5.03
CA THR A 72 1.15 -3.10 -4.96
C THR A 72 2.12 -1.94 -5.16
N LEU A 73 3.29 -1.97 -4.50
CA LEU A 73 4.31 -0.94 -4.65
C LEU A 73 4.91 -0.91 -6.06
N LYS A 74 5.10 -2.08 -6.69
CA LYS A 74 5.52 -2.16 -8.10
C LYS A 74 4.47 -1.55 -9.04
N SER A 75 3.19 -1.85 -8.82
CA SER A 75 2.06 -1.28 -9.56
C SER A 75 2.08 0.25 -9.50
N ILE A 76 2.13 0.81 -8.29
CA ILE A 76 2.20 2.26 -8.06
C ILE A 76 3.42 2.87 -8.75
N LYS A 77 4.61 2.27 -8.59
CA LYS A 77 5.84 2.77 -9.22
C LYS A 77 5.77 2.71 -10.75
N SER A 78 5.09 1.72 -11.31
CA SER A 78 4.89 1.63 -12.76
C SER A 78 3.94 2.71 -13.29
N ILE A 79 2.92 3.09 -12.52
CA ILE A 79 1.93 4.11 -12.91
C ILE A 79 2.49 5.53 -12.70
N TYR A 80 3.26 5.73 -11.63
CA TYR A 80 3.79 7.03 -11.21
C TYR A 80 5.32 7.04 -11.09
N PRO A 81 6.07 6.74 -12.17
CA PRO A 81 7.52 6.55 -12.09
C PRO A 81 8.26 7.81 -11.61
N GLU A 82 7.76 9.01 -11.90
CA GLU A 82 8.40 10.27 -11.55
C GLU A 82 8.30 10.65 -10.06
N LEU A 83 7.45 9.96 -9.28
CA LEU A 83 7.36 10.13 -7.82
C LEU A 83 8.49 9.44 -7.05
N PHE A 84 9.23 8.55 -7.72
CA PHE A 84 10.29 7.70 -7.17
C PHE A 84 11.64 8.01 -7.83
#